data_AF-T0ZC72-F1
#
_entry.id   AF-T0ZC72-F1
#
_cell.length_a   1.000
_cell.length_b   1.000
_cell.length_c   1.000
_cell.angle_alpha   90.00
_cell.angle_beta   90.00
_cell.angle_gamma   90.00
#
_symmetry.space_group_name_H-M   'P 1'
#
loop_
_entity.id
_entity.type
_entity.pdbx_description
1 polymer ?
#
loop_
_entity_poly.entity_id
_entity_poly.type
_entity_poly.pdbx_seq_one_letter_code
_entity_poly.pdbx_strand_id
1 'polypeptide(L)'
;TCGTALTEEHLDRLKNFSKNIVLAFDGDKAGASATERIYEWERRFGLNVRVASFPDGEDPASLSLSSPDLLRKAIEEAQPFLSFRLRRFFKDSDLKSIEGRVSTSNGAINIISEHPNPLIRGQYLMMIADACRLEVKDLERRLERTVRARRSHSEPSQELVKGVNQPMVSPVQPQDDANVDLAPLSEDDFDQLSSTLPPR
;
A
#
# COMPACT_ATOMS: atom_id res chain seq x y z
N THR A 1 6.84 -14.90 -8.02
CA THR A 1 7.77 -13.77 -8.26
C THR A 1 9.16 -14.21 -7.84
N CYS A 2 10.23 -13.66 -8.41
CA CYS A 2 11.61 -14.04 -8.04
C CYS A 2 12.06 -13.30 -6.77
N GLY A 3 11.38 -13.53 -5.64
CA GLY A 3 11.68 -12.89 -4.34
C GLY A 3 11.23 -11.43 -4.22
N THR A 4 10.55 -10.88 -5.22
CA THR A 4 9.97 -9.54 -5.19
C THR A 4 8.50 -9.58 -4.76
N ALA A 5 8.04 -8.50 -4.14
CA ALA A 5 6.62 -8.33 -3.83
C ALA A 5 5.78 -8.41 -5.11
N LEU A 6 4.55 -8.93 -5.00
CA LEU A 6 3.59 -8.88 -6.09
C LEU A 6 3.38 -7.40 -6.47
N THR A 7 3.41 -7.09 -7.77
CA THR A 7 3.24 -5.75 -8.31
C THR A 7 2.05 -5.72 -9.25
N GLU A 8 1.61 -4.51 -9.56
CA GLU A 8 0.56 -4.27 -10.55
C GLU A 8 0.89 -4.87 -11.93
N GLU A 9 2.13 -4.68 -12.40
CA GLU A 9 2.59 -5.16 -13.70
C GLU A 9 2.48 -6.70 -13.83
N HIS A 10 2.71 -7.43 -12.73
CA HIS A 10 2.54 -8.88 -12.73
C HIS A 10 1.07 -9.26 -12.96
N LEU A 11 0.14 -8.58 -12.28
CA LEU A 11 -1.29 -8.86 -12.42
C LEU A 11 -1.86 -8.39 -13.76
N ASP A 12 -1.38 -7.26 -14.27
CA ASP A 12 -1.77 -6.75 -15.59
C ASP A 12 -1.41 -7.72 -16.72
N ARG A 13 -0.28 -8.44 -16.58
CA ARG A 13 0.09 -9.52 -17.49
C ARG A 13 -0.75 -10.78 -17.28
N LEU A 14 -0.96 -11.18 -16.03
CA LEU A 14 -1.70 -12.40 -15.69
C LEU A 14 -3.18 -12.34 -16.10
N LYS A 15 -3.79 -11.15 -16.11
CA LYS A 15 -5.22 -10.97 -16.48
C LYS A 15 -5.52 -11.48 -17.90
N ASN A 16 -4.53 -11.46 -18.80
CA ASN A 16 -4.68 -11.93 -20.18
C ASN A 16 -4.80 -13.45 -20.27
N PHE A 17 -4.40 -14.18 -19.21
CA PHE A 17 -4.51 -15.63 -19.13
C PHE A 17 -5.73 -16.08 -18.32
N SER A 18 -6.05 -15.39 -17.23
CA SER A 18 -7.19 -15.72 -16.38
C SER A 18 -7.63 -14.53 -15.53
N LYS A 19 -8.94 -14.44 -15.28
CA LYS A 19 -9.48 -13.54 -14.26
C LYS A 19 -9.38 -14.11 -12.84
N ASN A 20 -9.22 -15.42 -12.70
CA ASN A 20 -9.09 -16.10 -11.42
C ASN A 20 -7.61 -16.31 -11.11
N ILE A 21 -7.12 -15.65 -10.06
CA ILE A 21 -5.72 -15.71 -9.63
C ILE A 21 -5.70 -16.33 -8.23
N VAL A 22 -4.96 -17.43 -8.08
CA VAL A 22 -4.74 -18.08 -6.78
C VAL A 22 -3.33 -17.72 -6.30
N LEU A 23 -3.27 -17.07 -5.15
CA LEU A 23 -2.03 -16.74 -4.46
C LEU A 23 -1.68 -17.88 -3.50
N ALA A 24 -0.50 -18.45 -3.68
CA ALA A 24 0.12 -19.33 -2.72
C ALA A 24 1.04 -18.49 -1.82
N PHE A 25 0.59 -18.15 -0.62
CA PHE A 25 1.41 -17.42 0.34
C PHE A 25 2.11 -18.40 1.27
N ASP A 26 3.40 -18.18 1.49
CA ASP A 26 4.04 -18.66 2.71
C ASP A 26 3.36 -17.95 3.88
N GLY A 27 2.94 -18.73 4.87
CA GLY A 27 1.93 -18.39 5.86
C GLY A 27 2.19 -17.18 6.74
N ASP A 28 3.11 -16.26 6.46
CA ASP A 28 3.60 -15.22 7.38
C ASP A 28 3.62 -13.77 6.90
N LYS A 29 3.53 -13.46 5.59
CA LYS A 29 3.91 -12.10 5.12
C LYS A 29 2.91 -11.41 4.18
N ALA A 30 1.63 -11.39 4.53
CA ALA A 30 0.68 -10.46 3.92
C ALA A 30 0.57 -9.16 4.75
N GLY A 31 1.44 -8.19 4.49
CA GLY A 31 1.40 -6.88 5.14
C GLY A 31 0.16 -6.05 4.75
N ALA A 32 -0.24 -5.09 5.59
CA ALA A 32 -1.40 -4.21 5.33
C ALA A 32 -1.29 -3.44 3.99
N SER A 33 -0.09 -2.93 3.67
CA SER A 33 0.17 -2.23 2.40
C SER A 33 0.05 -3.13 1.16
N ALA A 34 0.26 -4.44 1.29
CA ALA A 34 0.03 -5.39 0.20
C ALA A 34 -1.47 -5.65 0.00
N THR A 35 -2.29 -5.50 1.04
CA THR A 35 -3.73 -5.79 0.99
C THR A 35 -4.50 -4.73 0.20
N GLU A 36 -4.27 -3.46 0.49
CA GLU A 36 -4.96 -2.36 -0.20
C GLU A 36 -4.74 -2.42 -1.72
N ARG A 37 -3.49 -2.72 -2.12
CA ARG A 37 -3.14 -2.93 -3.52
C ARG A 37 -3.87 -4.11 -4.15
N ILE A 38 -4.05 -5.23 -3.43
CA ILE A 38 -4.78 -6.40 -3.96
C ILE A 38 -6.22 -6.03 -4.33
N TYR A 39 -6.95 -5.33 -3.45
CA TYR A 39 -8.32 -4.93 -3.74
C TYR A 39 -8.40 -3.88 -4.86
N GLU A 40 -7.42 -2.97 -4.92
CA GLU A 40 -7.30 -2.02 -6.03
C GLU A 40 -7.13 -2.75 -7.37
N TRP A 41 -6.25 -3.76 -7.42
CA TRP A 41 -6.02 -4.57 -8.61
C TRP A 41 -7.23 -5.43 -8.99
N GLU A 42 -7.93 -6.04 -8.02
CA GLU A 42 -9.19 -6.75 -8.28
C GLU A 42 -10.20 -5.84 -8.97
N ARG A 43 -10.37 -4.61 -8.45
CA ARG A 43 -11.29 -3.63 -9.05
C ARG A 43 -10.82 -3.13 -10.41
N ARG A 44 -9.53 -2.79 -10.54
CA ARG A 44 -8.96 -2.19 -11.76
C ARG A 44 -8.94 -3.17 -12.93
N PHE A 45 -8.61 -4.43 -12.67
CA PHE A 45 -8.43 -5.46 -13.69
C PHE A 45 -9.58 -6.47 -13.77
N GLY A 46 -10.57 -6.37 -12.87
CA GLY A 46 -11.68 -7.32 -12.81
C GLY A 46 -11.22 -8.72 -12.44
N LEU A 47 -10.23 -8.81 -11.53
CA LEU A 47 -9.66 -10.07 -11.06
C LEU A 47 -10.46 -10.60 -9.87
N ASN A 48 -10.40 -11.92 -9.71
CA ASN A 48 -10.88 -12.67 -8.56
C ASN A 48 -9.64 -13.29 -7.90
N VAL A 49 -9.18 -12.68 -6.82
CA VAL A 49 -7.97 -13.09 -6.10
C VAL A 49 -8.36 -13.98 -4.92
N ARG A 50 -7.82 -15.21 -4.95
CA ARG A 50 -8.03 -16.23 -3.93
C ARG A 50 -6.68 -16.61 -3.31
N VAL A 51 -6.71 -17.23 -2.15
CA VAL A 51 -5.53 -17.72 -1.44
C VAL A 51 -5.64 -19.21 -1.22
N ALA A 52 -4.64 -19.96 -1.67
CA ALA A 52 -4.46 -21.36 -1.29
C ALA A 52 -3.73 -21.40 0.06
N SER A 53 -4.29 -22.16 1.00
CA SER A 53 -3.67 -22.42 2.30
C SER A 53 -3.04 -23.80 2.28
N PHE A 54 -1.84 -23.92 2.83
CA PHE A 54 -1.12 -25.18 2.93
C PHE A 54 -0.99 -25.61 4.40
N PRO A 55 -0.75 -26.91 4.67
CA PRO A 55 -0.37 -27.37 6.00
C PRO A 55 0.87 -26.65 6.55
N ASP A 56 0.99 -26.56 7.87
CA ASP A 56 2.12 -25.89 8.52
C ASP A 56 3.45 -26.54 8.09
N GLY A 57 4.39 -25.72 7.59
CA GLY A 57 5.71 -26.16 7.14
C GLY A 57 5.75 -26.72 5.71
N GLU A 58 4.63 -26.75 5.00
CA GLU A 58 4.57 -27.14 3.58
C GLU A 58 4.46 -25.93 2.67
N ASP A 59 5.11 -26.00 1.50
CA ASP A 59 5.04 -25.00 0.45
C ASP A 59 4.56 -25.62 -0.88
N PRO A 60 4.22 -24.82 -1.91
CA PRO A 60 3.78 -25.36 -3.19
C PRO A 60 4.84 -26.24 -3.87
N ALA A 61 6.12 -25.95 -3.67
CA ALA A 61 7.21 -26.70 -4.28
C ALA A 61 7.37 -28.08 -3.61
N SER A 62 7.37 -28.14 -2.28
CA SER A 62 7.40 -29.39 -1.51
C SER A 62 6.19 -30.25 -1.85
N LEU A 63 4.98 -29.69 -1.82
CA LEU A 63 3.75 -30.41 -2.14
C LEU A 63 3.70 -30.88 -3.60
N SER A 64 4.28 -30.12 -4.54
CA SER A 64 4.34 -30.56 -5.95
C SER A 64 5.16 -31.84 -6.13
N LEU A 65 6.10 -32.13 -5.21
CA LEU A 65 6.94 -33.33 -5.23
C LEU A 65 6.37 -34.43 -4.34
N SER A 66 5.93 -34.08 -3.13
CA SER A 66 5.51 -35.04 -2.10
C SER A 66 4.06 -35.47 -2.24
N SER A 67 3.17 -34.58 -2.67
CA SER A 67 1.72 -34.81 -2.71
C SER A 67 0.98 -33.87 -3.69
N PRO A 68 1.10 -34.11 -5.02
CA PRO A 68 0.48 -33.26 -6.05
C PRO A 68 -1.04 -33.11 -5.91
N ASP A 69 -1.71 -34.14 -5.39
CA ASP A 69 -3.16 -34.10 -5.17
C ASP A 69 -3.57 -33.14 -4.04
N LEU A 70 -2.74 -33.02 -2.99
CA LEU A 70 -2.97 -32.03 -1.93
C LEU A 70 -2.77 -30.61 -2.46
N LEU A 71 -1.77 -30.39 -3.31
CA LEU A 71 -1.57 -29.10 -3.98
C LEU A 71 -2.78 -28.74 -4.85
N ARG A 72 -3.25 -29.68 -5.67
CA ARG A 72 -4.45 -29.46 -6.51
C ARG A 72 -5.66 -29.09 -5.66
N LYS A 73 -5.92 -29.85 -4.60
CA LYS A 73 -7.03 -29.60 -3.69
C LYS A 73 -6.92 -28.23 -3.02
N ALA A 74 -5.74 -27.83 -2.56
CA ALA A 74 -5.51 -26.51 -1.96
C ALA A 74 -5.81 -25.36 -2.94
N ILE A 75 -5.52 -25.55 -4.23
CA ILE A 75 -5.83 -24.56 -5.29
C ILE A 75 -7.35 -24.51 -5.56
N GLU A 76 -8.00 -25.67 -5.66
CA GLU A 76 -9.46 -25.77 -5.89
C GLU A 76 -10.27 -25.20 -4.73
N GLU A 77 -9.83 -25.45 -3.49
CA GLU A 77 -10.47 -24.97 -2.26
C GLU A 77 -9.96 -23.59 -1.81
N ALA A 78 -9.13 -22.92 -2.62
CA ALA A 78 -8.59 -21.61 -2.32
C ALA A 78 -9.69 -20.64 -1.90
N GLN A 79 -9.46 -19.84 -0.85
CA GLN A 79 -10.48 -19.00 -0.24
C GLN A 79 -10.37 -17.55 -0.73
N PRO A 80 -11.45 -16.75 -0.72
CA PRO A 80 -11.35 -15.32 -0.99
C PRO A 80 -10.34 -14.66 -0.04
N PHE A 81 -9.56 -13.71 -0.56
CA PHE A 81 -8.47 -13.08 0.20
C PHE A 81 -8.92 -12.48 1.54
N LEU A 82 -10.07 -11.79 1.57
CA LEU A 82 -10.63 -11.24 2.82
C LEU A 82 -10.99 -12.34 3.84
N SER A 83 -11.57 -13.45 3.36
CA SER A 83 -11.93 -14.60 4.20
C SER A 83 -10.69 -15.22 4.85
N PHE A 84 -9.63 -15.43 4.05
CA PHE A 84 -8.35 -15.95 4.52
C PHE A 84 -7.77 -15.08 5.63
N ARG A 85 -7.74 -13.75 5.43
CA ARG A 85 -7.20 -12.82 6.43
C ARG A 85 -7.99 -12.81 7.73
N LEU A 86 -9.33 -12.80 7.64
CA LEU A 86 -10.18 -12.87 8.83
C LEU A 86 -9.99 -14.19 9.58
N ARG A 87 -9.98 -15.32 8.88
CA ARG A 87 -9.77 -16.63 9.49
C ARG A 87 -8.45 -16.70 10.25
N ARG A 88 -7.38 -16.19 9.65
CA ARG A 88 -6.07 -16.10 10.31
C ARG A 88 -6.14 -15.21 11.55
N PHE A 89 -6.70 -14.01 11.41
CA PHE A 89 -6.85 -13.09 12.54
C PHE A 89 -7.63 -13.71 13.71
N PHE A 90 -8.69 -14.47 13.42
CA PHE A 90 -9.46 -15.18 14.45
C PHE A 90 -8.68 -16.32 15.12
N LYS A 91 -7.75 -16.99 14.43
CA LYS A 91 -6.92 -18.07 15.00
C LYS A 91 -6.07 -17.57 16.17
N ASP A 92 -5.61 -16.32 16.08
CA ASP A 92 -4.73 -15.70 17.08
C ASP A 92 -5.48 -14.85 18.12
N SER A 93 -6.81 -14.82 18.06
CA SER A 93 -7.67 -13.95 18.86
C SER A 93 -8.28 -14.65 20.08
N ASP A 94 -8.46 -13.92 21.19
CA ASP A 94 -9.21 -14.41 22.35
C ASP A 94 -10.71 -14.11 22.20
N LEU A 95 -11.52 -15.14 21.94
CA LEU A 95 -12.98 -15.06 21.89
C LEU A 95 -13.67 -15.55 23.18
N LYS A 96 -12.90 -15.95 24.19
CA LYS A 96 -13.41 -16.50 25.45
C LYS A 96 -13.72 -15.39 26.46
N SER A 97 -12.88 -14.36 26.54
CA SER A 97 -13.11 -13.20 27.40
C SER A 97 -14.01 -12.14 26.72
N ILE A 98 -14.65 -11.30 27.53
CA ILE A 98 -15.47 -10.19 27.03
C ILE A 98 -14.57 -9.15 26.35
N GLU A 99 -13.46 -8.81 27.00
CA GLU A 99 -12.44 -7.90 26.51
C GLU A 99 -11.83 -8.39 25.20
N GLY A 100 -11.52 -9.69 25.14
CA GLY A 100 -11.00 -10.35 23.94
C GLY A 100 -11.96 -10.24 22.77
N ARG A 101 -13.26 -10.48 22.97
CA ARG A 101 -14.29 -10.32 21.92
C ARG A 101 -14.39 -8.90 21.39
N VAL A 102 -14.38 -7.92 22.27
CA VAL A 102 -14.42 -6.51 21.90
C VAL A 102 -13.16 -6.12 21.13
N SER A 103 -11.98 -6.49 21.61
CA SER A 103 -10.71 -6.26 20.92
C SER A 103 -10.68 -6.91 19.53
N THR A 104 -11.09 -8.18 19.46
CA THR A 104 -11.18 -8.97 18.22
C THR A 104 -12.13 -8.31 17.22
N SER A 105 -13.33 -7.89 17.66
CA SER A 105 -14.27 -7.22 16.77
C SER A 105 -13.69 -5.93 16.17
N ASN A 106 -12.92 -5.16 16.95
CA ASN A 106 -12.29 -3.93 16.48
C ASN A 106 -11.21 -4.22 15.42
N GLY A 107 -10.37 -5.22 15.67
CA GLY A 107 -9.36 -5.66 14.70
C GLY A 107 -9.99 -6.22 13.42
N ALA A 108 -11.04 -7.04 13.54
CA ALA A 108 -11.75 -7.58 12.40
C ALA A 108 -12.45 -6.49 11.56
N ILE A 109 -13.05 -5.49 12.22
CA ILE A 109 -13.63 -4.30 11.56
C ILE A 109 -12.57 -3.56 10.74
N ASN A 110 -11.35 -3.39 11.28
CA ASN A 110 -10.27 -2.75 10.54
C ASN A 110 -9.91 -3.56 9.28
N ILE A 111 -9.87 -4.89 9.35
CA ILE A 111 -9.60 -5.76 8.21
C ILE A 111 -10.71 -5.63 7.14
N ILE A 112 -11.99 -5.75 7.50
CA ILE A 112 -13.08 -5.66 6.51
C ILE A 112 -13.24 -4.25 5.94
N SER A 113 -12.84 -3.20 6.68
CA SER A 113 -12.95 -1.82 6.21
C SER A 113 -12.14 -1.55 4.94
N GLU A 114 -11.11 -2.37 4.69
CA GLU A 114 -10.23 -2.31 3.51
C GLU A 114 -10.92 -2.79 2.23
N HIS A 115 -12.00 -3.57 2.35
CA HIS A 115 -12.71 -4.07 1.19
C HIS A 115 -13.58 -2.96 0.56
N PRO A 116 -13.48 -2.70 -0.76
CA PRO A 116 -14.17 -1.58 -1.39
C PRO A 116 -15.69 -1.76 -1.46
N ASN A 117 -16.17 -3.00 -1.57
CA ASN A 117 -17.60 -3.30 -1.70
C ASN A 117 -18.33 -3.29 -0.32
N PRO A 118 -19.30 -2.39 -0.08
CA PRO A 118 -20.03 -2.30 1.18
C PRO A 118 -20.90 -3.53 1.48
N LEU A 119 -21.44 -4.21 0.47
CA LEU A 119 -22.27 -5.40 0.67
C LEU A 119 -21.42 -6.56 1.20
N ILE A 120 -20.22 -6.74 0.63
CA ILE A 120 -19.26 -7.75 1.11
C ILE A 120 -18.88 -7.44 2.57
N ARG A 121 -18.58 -6.17 2.89
CA ARG A 121 -18.30 -5.77 4.29
C ARG A 121 -19.44 -6.10 5.23
N GLY A 122 -20.69 -5.84 4.84
CA GLY A 122 -21.87 -6.17 5.64
C GLY A 122 -22.02 -7.65 5.92
N GLN A 123 -21.77 -8.52 4.93
CA GLN A 123 -21.81 -9.98 5.12
C GLN A 123 -20.75 -10.46 6.12
N TYR A 124 -19.51 -9.99 5.99
CA TYR A 124 -18.47 -10.31 6.97
C TYR A 124 -18.73 -9.68 8.34
N LEU A 125 -19.35 -8.50 8.41
CA LEU A 125 -19.73 -7.87 9.67
C LEU A 125 -20.72 -8.76 10.46
N MET A 126 -21.70 -9.37 9.79
CA MET A 126 -22.61 -10.32 10.43
C MET A 126 -21.86 -11.55 10.97
N MET A 127 -20.91 -12.10 10.21
CA MET A 127 -20.07 -13.21 10.69
C MET A 127 -19.22 -12.82 11.90
N ILE A 128 -18.66 -11.60 11.90
CA ILE A 128 -17.87 -11.08 13.02
C ILE A 128 -18.75 -10.88 14.26
N ALA A 129 -19.94 -10.32 14.09
CA ALA A 129 -20.90 -10.11 15.17
C ALA A 129 -21.27 -11.43 15.86
N ASP A 130 -21.55 -12.47 15.07
CA ASP A 130 -21.84 -13.82 15.57
C ASP A 130 -20.64 -14.42 16.32
N ALA A 131 -19.46 -14.40 15.71
CA ALA A 131 -18.23 -14.94 16.31
C ALA A 131 -17.86 -14.24 17.63
N CYS A 132 -18.02 -12.92 17.71
CA CYS A 132 -17.75 -12.13 18.91
C CYS A 132 -18.93 -12.08 19.89
N ARG A 133 -20.11 -12.60 19.52
CA ARG A 133 -21.38 -12.48 20.26
C ARG A 133 -21.71 -11.03 20.64
N LEU A 134 -21.65 -10.14 19.65
CA LEU A 134 -21.96 -8.72 19.77
C LEU A 134 -23.12 -8.36 18.85
N GLU A 135 -23.84 -7.29 19.20
CA GLU A 135 -24.92 -6.78 18.37
C GLU A 135 -24.39 -6.18 17.06
N VAL A 136 -24.93 -6.64 15.92
CA VAL A 136 -24.52 -6.18 14.59
C VAL A 136 -24.63 -4.66 14.48
N LYS A 137 -25.72 -4.09 15.00
CA LYS A 137 -25.99 -2.63 14.96
C LYS A 137 -24.89 -1.79 15.62
N ASP A 138 -24.23 -2.32 16.65
CA ASP A 138 -23.15 -1.62 17.34
C ASP A 138 -21.88 -1.64 16.49
N LEU A 139 -21.62 -2.78 15.85
CA LEU A 139 -20.49 -2.95 14.94
C LEU A 139 -20.67 -2.17 13.62
N GLU A 140 -21.89 -1.99 13.13
CA GLU A 140 -22.19 -1.17 11.94
C GLU A 140 -21.73 0.27 12.14
N ARG A 141 -22.12 0.90 13.26
CA ARG A 141 -21.70 2.26 13.60
C ARG A 141 -20.18 2.38 13.70
N ARG A 142 -19.52 1.34 14.21
CA ARG A 142 -18.06 1.29 14.32
C ARG A 142 -17.41 1.17 12.94
N LEU A 143 -17.91 0.29 12.08
CA LEU A 143 -17.44 0.11 10.71
C LEU A 143 -17.57 1.40 9.91
N GLU A 144 -18.70 2.10 9.99
CA GLU A 144 -18.91 3.37 9.29
C GLU A 144 -17.86 4.42 9.68
N ARG A 145 -17.56 4.54 10.98
CA ARG A 145 -16.52 5.45 11.48
C ARG A 145 -15.14 5.07 10.95
N THR A 146 -14.79 3.78 10.98
CA THR A 146 -13.51 3.29 10.46
C THR A 146 -13.36 3.57 8.97
N VAL A 147 -14.40 3.31 8.17
CA VAL A 147 -14.37 3.56 6.71
C VAL A 147 -14.23 5.05 6.41
N ARG A 148 -14.93 5.94 7.15
CA ARG A 148 -14.80 7.40 6.99
C ARG A 148 -13.38 7.87 7.34
N ALA A 149 -12.82 7.38 8.44
CA ALA A 149 -11.46 7.73 8.85
C ALA A 149 -10.39 7.29 7.84
N ARG A 150 -10.60 6.15 7.14
CA ARG A 150 -9.68 5.73 6.07
C ARG A 150 -9.75 6.63 4.85
N ARG A 151 -10.96 7.04 4.45
CA ARG A 151 -11.16 7.95 3.31
C ARG A 151 -10.46 9.30 3.52
N SER A 152 -10.51 9.85 4.74
CA SER A 152 -9.84 11.12 5.05
C SER A 152 -8.31 11.00 5.06
N HIS A 153 -7.74 9.81 5.24
CA HIS A 153 -6.30 9.58 5.18
C HIS A 153 -5.80 9.22 3.76
N SER A 154 -6.69 8.79 2.87
CA SER A 154 -6.35 8.42 1.49
C SER A 154 -6.41 9.59 0.50
N GLU A 155 -6.96 10.75 0.88
CA GLU A 155 -6.88 11.97 0.07
C GLU A 155 -5.61 12.75 0.44
N PRO A 156 -4.62 12.86 -0.46
CA PRO A 156 -3.52 13.79 -0.27
C PRO A 156 -4.06 15.21 -0.45
N SER A 157 -3.70 16.10 0.47
CA SER A 157 -3.86 17.54 0.38
C SER A 157 -3.46 18.06 -1.00
N GLN A 158 -4.44 18.31 -1.88
CA GLN A 158 -4.27 19.11 -3.10
C GLN A 158 -4.49 20.62 -2.85
N GLU A 159 -4.47 21.06 -1.60
CA GLU A 159 -4.48 22.47 -1.21
C GLU A 159 -3.15 22.87 -0.54
N LEU A 160 -2.08 22.98 -1.33
CA LEU A 160 -0.87 23.73 -0.97
C LEU A 160 0.00 24.04 -2.20
N VAL A 161 -0.62 24.40 -3.34
CA VAL A 161 0.10 25.04 -4.47
C VAL A 161 -0.76 26.11 -5.12
N LYS A 162 -1.21 27.10 -4.34
CA LYS A 162 -1.60 28.40 -4.88
C LYS A 162 -1.11 29.50 -3.96
N GLY A 163 0.02 30.09 -4.36
CA GLY A 163 0.48 31.38 -3.87
C GLY A 163 1.79 31.34 -3.08
N VAL A 164 2.93 31.33 -3.77
CA VAL A 164 3.98 32.36 -3.65
C VAL A 164 4.75 32.36 -4.96
N ASN A 165 4.54 33.38 -5.79
CA ASN A 165 5.45 33.72 -6.87
C ASN A 165 6.13 35.04 -6.48
N GLN A 166 7.31 34.96 -5.85
CA GLN A 166 8.25 36.07 -5.70
C GLN A 166 9.67 35.47 -5.58
N PRO A 167 10.62 35.82 -6.48
CA PRO A 167 12.02 35.46 -6.31
C PRO A 167 12.66 36.40 -5.28
N MET A 168 13.14 35.86 -4.15
CA MET A 168 14.01 36.58 -3.22
C MET A 168 15.47 36.27 -3.53
N VAL A 169 16.19 37.29 -3.97
CA VAL A 169 17.65 37.33 -4.03
C VAL A 169 18.18 37.46 -2.61
N SER A 170 19.10 36.58 -2.20
CA SER A 170 19.78 36.70 -0.90
C SER A 170 20.91 37.73 -0.99
N PRO A 171 21.03 38.70 -0.05
CA PRO A 171 22.24 39.49 0.11
C PRO A 171 23.27 38.73 0.96
N VAL A 172 24.49 38.60 0.44
CA VAL A 172 25.68 38.18 1.20
C VAL A 172 26.09 39.33 2.13
N GLN A 173 26.28 39.06 3.42
CA GLN A 173 26.83 40.02 4.38
C GLN A 173 28.36 40.11 4.25
N PRO A 174 28.98 41.31 4.32
CA PRO A 174 30.42 41.46 4.34
C PRO A 174 31.00 41.27 5.76
N GLN A 175 32.19 40.68 5.84
CA GLN A 175 33.04 40.67 7.04
C GLN A 175 34.02 41.85 6.99
N ASP A 176 34.11 42.59 8.10
CA ASP A 176 35.13 43.59 8.38
C ASP A 176 36.49 42.92 8.63
N ASP A 177 37.57 43.49 8.08
CA ASP A 177 38.75 43.91 8.85
C ASP A 177 39.74 44.71 7.98
N ALA A 178 39.81 46.01 8.32
CA ALA A 178 40.98 46.89 8.37
C ALA A 178 42.06 46.94 7.25
N ASN A 179 42.19 48.18 6.73
CA ASN A 179 43.41 48.97 6.58
C ASN A 179 44.07 49.13 5.18
N VAL A 180 43.75 50.27 4.55
CA VAL A 180 44.61 51.34 3.97
C VAL A 180 45.83 50.95 3.12
N ASP A 181 45.86 51.35 1.84
CA ASP A 181 46.75 52.43 1.34
C ASP A 181 46.41 52.85 -0.11
N LEU A 182 46.68 54.12 -0.45
CA LEU A 182 46.38 54.81 -1.72
C LEU A 182 47.47 54.66 -2.80
N ALA A 183 47.06 54.96 -4.05
CA ALA A 183 47.80 55.61 -5.16
C ALA A 183 48.17 54.73 -6.41
N PRO A 184 48.50 55.31 -7.59
CA PRO A 184 47.62 55.23 -8.79
C PRO A 184 48.30 54.81 -10.13
N LEU A 185 47.47 54.56 -11.16
CA LEU A 185 47.68 54.64 -12.64
C LEU A 185 48.86 53.94 -13.37
N SER A 186 48.54 53.19 -14.44
CA SER A 186 49.03 53.27 -15.86
C SER A 186 48.49 52.02 -16.63
N GLU A 187 47.78 52.15 -17.75
CA GLU A 187 48.20 52.27 -19.16
C GLU A 187 49.11 51.12 -19.67
N ASP A 188 48.61 50.42 -20.70
CA ASP A 188 49.23 49.37 -21.55
C ASP A 188 48.95 47.89 -21.21
N ASP A 189 47.96 47.33 -21.91
CA ASP A 189 47.92 45.96 -22.48
C ASP A 189 46.59 45.83 -23.27
N PHE A 190 46.43 46.62 -24.34
CA PHE A 190 46.83 46.29 -25.72
C PHE A 190 45.90 45.25 -26.38
N ASP A 191 45.18 45.75 -27.37
CA ASP A 191 44.54 45.09 -28.51
C ASP A 191 44.93 43.62 -28.79
N GLN A 192 43.92 42.74 -28.77
CA GLN A 192 43.78 41.49 -29.56
C GLN A 192 42.55 40.74 -28.97
N LEU A 193 41.42 40.49 -29.62
CA LEU A 193 41.11 40.24 -31.02
C LEU A 193 39.64 40.64 -31.27
N SER A 194 39.45 41.62 -32.16
CA SER A 194 38.18 41.77 -32.87
C SER A 194 38.08 40.71 -33.97
N SER A 195 36.84 40.42 -34.38
CA SER A 195 36.48 39.87 -35.70
C SER A 195 36.77 38.37 -35.94
N THR A 196 35.70 37.56 -35.89
CA THR A 196 35.10 37.01 -37.13
C THR A 196 33.76 36.31 -36.85
N LEU A 197 32.68 37.06 -37.08
CA LEU A 197 31.36 36.61 -37.56
C LEU A 197 31.14 37.39 -38.89
N PRO A 198 30.18 37.08 -39.77
CA PRO A 198 29.40 35.86 -40.09
C PRO A 198 29.34 35.71 -41.66
N PRO A 199 28.20 35.46 -42.36
CA PRO A 199 27.19 34.38 -42.35
C PRO A 199 27.04 33.66 -43.73
N ARG A 200 26.36 32.51 -43.79
CA ARG A 200 25.17 32.25 -44.65
C ARG A 200 24.56 30.89 -44.36
#